data_AF-A0A8J4ARV4-F1
#
_entry.id   AF-A0A8J4ARV4-F1
#
_cell.length_a   1.000
_cell.length_b   1.000
_cell.length_c   1.000
_cell.angle_alpha   90.00
_cell.angle_beta   90.00
_cell.angle_gamma   90.00
#
_symmetry.space_group_name_H-M   'P 1'
#
loop_
_entity.id
_entity.type
_entity.pdbx_description
1 polymer ?
#
loop_
_entity_poly.entity_id
_entity_poly.type
_entity_poly.pdbx_seq_one_letter_code
_entity_poly.pdbx_strand_id
1 'polypeptide(L)'
;MAAVAAQARQFATDHVGPLLDQLQPYAQQIYSGHLYFQELLSTEHNMIPFLAWEEQLSVATGLSHSQFRFTVALFSSLLLVAGIRLFRNTTLRHLYSMVTGVGIIYYPFGSGIIHVFPMAFAAYLALLLAPRRAGAIAWCTVFPYLIYLHVVNASGESWKTGNMDFTGGAMVAVLKLVSICVCRQDSFRKNKEDLNAYQAAHQLVSTPTPLEFLSYLFGLGNLLAGPFFEFSEYKEFIELKGAMACWPCWRACGTWAFT
;
A
#
# COMPACT_ATOMS: atom_id res chain seq x y z
N MET A 1 29.21 -31.21 -5.31
CA MET A 1 28.43 -30.15 -4.64
C MET A 1 28.58 -30.16 -3.12
N ALA A 2 28.53 -31.31 -2.43
CA ALA A 2 28.67 -31.38 -0.97
C ALA A 2 30.02 -30.85 -0.42
N ALA A 3 31.14 -31.14 -1.09
CA ALA A 3 32.46 -30.66 -0.67
C ALA A 3 32.61 -29.13 -0.75
N VAL A 4 32.05 -28.51 -1.79
CA VAL A 4 32.04 -27.04 -1.96
C VAL A 4 31.18 -26.37 -0.89
N ALA A 5 30.04 -26.97 -0.53
CA ALA A 5 29.19 -26.48 0.55
C ALA A 5 29.87 -26.59 1.94
N ALA A 6 30.66 -27.65 2.17
CA ALA A 6 31.43 -27.82 3.39
C ALA A 6 32.55 -26.77 3.49
N GLN A 7 33.29 -26.55 2.40
CA GLN A 7 34.36 -25.55 2.34
C GLN A 7 33.82 -24.13 2.50
N ALA A 8 32.66 -23.82 1.91
CA ALA A 8 31.98 -22.53 2.10
C ALA A 8 31.50 -22.32 3.54
N ARG A 9 30.99 -23.36 4.20
CA ARG A 9 30.63 -23.30 5.64
C ARG A 9 31.83 -23.03 6.53
N GLN A 10 32.94 -23.70 6.24
CA GLN A 10 34.17 -23.56 7.02
C GLN A 10 34.78 -22.15 6.88
N PHE A 11 34.80 -21.62 5.65
CA PHE A 11 35.18 -20.23 5.38
C PHE A 11 34.25 -19.23 6.08
N ALA A 12 32.94 -19.49 6.11
CA ALA A 12 31.99 -18.66 6.82
C ALA A 12 32.22 -18.68 8.34
N THR A 13 32.47 -19.85 8.95
CA THR A 13 32.78 -19.92 10.39
C THR A 13 34.07 -19.19 10.74
N ASP A 14 35.12 -19.33 9.92
CA ASP A 14 36.45 -18.79 10.24
C ASP A 14 36.53 -17.26 10.05
N HIS A 15 35.82 -16.72 9.05
CA HIS A 15 35.91 -15.29 8.71
C HIS A 15 34.67 -14.47 9.07
N VAL A 16 33.48 -15.08 9.04
CA VAL A 16 32.20 -14.38 9.30
C VAL A 16 31.78 -14.57 10.76
N GLY A 17 32.03 -15.74 11.36
CA GLY A 17 31.75 -16.02 12.77
C GLY A 17 32.27 -14.95 13.75
N PRO A 18 33.58 -14.63 13.77
CA PRO A 18 34.13 -13.64 14.69
C PRO A 18 33.62 -12.21 14.44
N LEU A 19 33.25 -11.87 13.19
CA LEU A 19 32.61 -10.59 12.86
C LEU A 19 31.17 -10.55 13.38
N LEU A 20 30.44 -11.66 13.29
CA LEU A 20 29.09 -11.77 13.86
C LEU A 20 29.13 -11.65 15.38
N ASP A 21 30.10 -12.27 16.06
CA ASP A 21 30.25 -12.17 17.52
C ASP A 21 30.56 -10.73 17.97
N GLN A 22 31.36 -9.98 17.20
CA GLN A 22 31.63 -8.55 17.45
C GLN A 22 30.39 -7.67 17.23
N LEU A 23 29.54 -8.03 16.27
CA LEU A 23 28.31 -7.30 15.95
C LEU A 23 27.10 -7.77 16.78
N GLN A 24 27.17 -8.95 17.40
CA GLN A 24 26.13 -9.57 18.22
C GLN A 24 25.51 -8.62 19.27
N PRO A 25 26.28 -7.86 20.08
CA PRO A 25 25.68 -6.96 21.06
C PRO A 25 24.90 -5.80 20.42
N TYR A 26 25.40 -5.25 19.31
CA TYR A 26 24.71 -4.22 18.55
C TYR A 26 23.47 -4.78 17.85
N ALA A 27 23.59 -5.98 17.28
CA ALA A 27 22.49 -6.68 16.62
C ALA A 27 21.37 -7.02 17.61
N GLN A 28 21.70 -7.46 18.83
CA GLN A 28 20.70 -7.73 19.87
C GLN A 28 19.99 -6.47 20.37
N GLN A 29 20.71 -5.34 20.50
CA GLN A 29 20.10 -4.08 20.91
C GLN A 29 19.17 -3.52 19.82
N ILE A 30 19.58 -3.61 18.55
CA ILE A 30 18.74 -3.25 17.41
C ILE A 30 17.54 -4.19 17.32
N TYR A 31 17.75 -5.50 17.49
CA TYR A 31 16.69 -6.51 17.43
C TYR A 31 15.66 -6.33 18.55
N SER A 32 16.09 -6.09 19.78
CA SER A 32 15.17 -5.83 20.91
C SER A 32 14.41 -4.52 20.76
N GLY A 33 15.07 -3.43 20.32
CA GLY A 33 14.40 -2.18 20.01
C GLY A 33 13.41 -2.33 18.85
N HIS A 34 13.77 -3.12 17.84
CA HIS A 34 12.90 -3.50 16.75
C HIS A 34 11.69 -4.30 17.25
N LEU A 35 11.87 -5.30 18.12
CA LEU A 35 10.77 -6.09 18.68
C LEU A 35 9.81 -5.22 19.48
N TYR A 36 10.30 -4.25 20.25
CA TYR A 36 9.43 -3.30 20.96
C TYR A 36 8.64 -2.40 20.00
N PHE A 37 9.28 -1.92 18.93
CA PHE A 37 8.61 -1.15 17.89
C PHE A 37 7.59 -2.00 17.11
N GLN A 38 7.93 -3.27 16.87
CA GLN A 38 7.04 -4.25 16.29
C GLN A 38 5.86 -4.47 17.23
N GLU A 39 6.05 -4.78 18.51
CA GLU A 39 4.98 -4.99 19.48
C GLU A 39 4.05 -3.76 19.63
N LEU A 40 4.62 -2.56 19.63
CA LEU A 40 3.87 -1.30 19.64
C LEU A 40 2.97 -1.13 18.41
N LEU A 41 3.35 -1.66 17.25
CA LEU A 41 2.63 -1.51 15.99
C LEU A 41 1.86 -2.76 15.53
N SER A 42 2.26 -3.93 16.05
CA SER A 42 1.78 -5.29 15.79
C SER A 42 0.74 -5.73 16.82
N THR A 43 0.26 -4.83 17.67
CA THR A 43 -0.89 -5.12 18.51
C THR A 43 -2.08 -5.34 17.59
N GLU A 44 -2.24 -6.58 17.07
CA GLU A 44 -3.30 -7.07 16.17
C GLU A 44 -4.65 -7.12 16.89
N HIS A 45 -4.99 -6.03 17.59
CA HIS A 45 -6.29 -5.80 18.15
C HIS A 45 -7.22 -5.43 16.99
N ASN A 46 -7.79 -6.47 16.40
CA ASN A 46 -9.03 -6.29 15.67
C ASN A 46 -10.14 -6.11 16.71
N MET A 47 -10.67 -4.89 16.83
CA MET A 47 -11.75 -4.57 17.77
C MET A 47 -13.07 -5.23 17.37
N ILE A 48 -13.15 -5.79 16.15
CA ILE A 48 -14.32 -6.48 15.63
C ILE A 48 -14.20 -7.98 15.96
N PRO A 49 -14.96 -8.50 16.95
CA PRO A 49 -14.93 -9.91 17.30
C PRO A 49 -15.43 -10.76 16.12
N PHE A 50 -15.03 -12.03 16.08
CA PHE A 50 -15.58 -12.99 15.12
C PHE A 50 -17.07 -13.19 15.40
N LEU A 51 -17.89 -12.89 14.40
CA LEU A 51 -19.32 -13.08 14.49
C LEU A 51 -19.64 -14.56 14.22
N ALA A 52 -20.64 -15.12 14.90
CA ALA A 52 -20.99 -16.54 14.79
C ALA A 52 -21.31 -16.99 13.35
N TRP A 53 -21.82 -16.08 12.51
CA TRP A 53 -22.07 -16.37 11.09
C TRP A 53 -20.79 -16.42 10.26
N GLU A 54 -19.74 -15.67 10.63
CA GLU A 54 -18.44 -15.71 9.95
C GLU A 54 -17.76 -17.06 10.17
N GLU A 55 -17.82 -17.59 11.39
CA GLU A 55 -17.24 -18.88 11.75
C GLU A 55 -17.90 -20.03 10.96
N GLN A 56 -19.23 -20.04 10.89
CA GLN A 56 -19.98 -21.04 10.11
C GLN A 56 -19.61 -21.03 8.63
N LEU A 57 -19.49 -19.83 8.03
CA LEU A 57 -19.14 -19.68 6.62
C LEU A 57 -17.65 -19.94 6.35
N SER A 58 -16.76 -19.62 7.29
CA SER A 58 -15.33 -19.94 7.20
C SER A 58 -15.12 -21.45 7.15
N VAL A 59 -15.81 -22.19 8.03
CA VAL A 59 -15.78 -23.67 8.05
C VAL A 59 -16.37 -24.25 6.77
N ALA A 60 -17.50 -23.70 6.27
CA ALA A 60 -18.12 -24.16 5.04
C ALA A 60 -17.26 -23.93 3.79
N THR A 61 -16.50 -22.84 3.75
CA THR A 61 -15.63 -22.48 2.62
C THR A 61 -14.23 -23.10 2.70
N GLY A 62 -13.85 -23.62 3.87
CA GLY A 62 -12.51 -24.18 4.12
C GLY A 62 -11.41 -23.12 4.17
N LEU A 63 -11.77 -21.83 4.30
CA LEU A 63 -10.83 -20.72 4.39
C LEU A 63 -10.46 -20.45 5.85
N SER A 64 -9.28 -19.88 6.08
CA SER A 64 -8.96 -19.32 7.39
C SER A 64 -9.86 -18.11 7.69
N HIS A 65 -10.09 -17.82 8.97
CA HIS A 65 -10.95 -16.70 9.39
C HIS A 65 -10.49 -15.37 8.79
N SER A 66 -9.17 -15.13 8.77
CA SER A 66 -8.60 -13.94 8.16
C SER A 66 -8.91 -13.91 6.67
N GLN A 67 -8.62 -14.99 5.93
CA GLN A 67 -8.86 -15.12 4.48
C GLN A 67 -10.32 -14.84 4.12
N PHE A 68 -11.26 -15.40 4.89
CA PHE A 68 -12.68 -15.16 4.71
C PHE A 68 -13.03 -13.67 4.82
N ARG A 69 -12.55 -12.98 5.86
CA ARG A 69 -12.79 -11.53 6.04
C ARG A 69 -12.25 -10.71 4.87
N PHE A 70 -11.08 -11.05 4.33
CA PHE A 70 -10.53 -10.36 3.16
C PHE A 70 -11.33 -10.62 1.90
N THR A 71 -11.82 -11.84 1.67
CA THR A 71 -12.69 -12.14 0.54
C THR A 71 -13.98 -11.32 0.62
N VAL A 72 -14.60 -11.24 1.81
CA VAL A 72 -15.79 -10.40 2.03
C VAL A 72 -15.46 -8.93 1.78
N ALA A 73 -14.33 -8.42 2.28
CA ALA A 73 -13.87 -7.06 2.04
C ALA A 73 -13.65 -6.79 0.53
N LEU A 74 -13.04 -7.72 -0.20
CA LEU A 74 -12.78 -7.60 -1.63
C LEU A 74 -14.07 -7.47 -2.43
N PHE A 75 -15.06 -8.35 -2.22
CA PHE A 75 -16.34 -8.27 -2.91
C PHE A 75 -17.17 -7.05 -2.49
N SER A 76 -17.14 -6.71 -1.19
CA SER A 76 -17.83 -5.53 -0.67
C SER A 76 -17.25 -4.23 -1.25
N SER A 77 -15.95 -4.22 -1.57
CA SER A 77 -15.31 -3.04 -2.16
C SER A 77 -15.95 -2.66 -3.51
N LEU A 78 -16.32 -3.65 -4.33
CA LEU A 78 -16.96 -3.41 -5.63
C LEU A 78 -18.32 -2.74 -5.48
N LEU A 79 -19.12 -3.15 -4.48
CA LEU A 79 -20.41 -2.56 -4.19
C LEU A 79 -20.26 -1.14 -3.63
N LEU A 80 -19.32 -0.94 -2.71
CA LEU A 80 -19.11 0.36 -2.09
C LEU A 80 -18.56 1.41 -3.06
N VAL A 81 -17.76 1.01 -4.05
CA VAL A 81 -17.31 1.89 -5.15
C VAL A 81 -18.49 2.44 -5.93
N ALA A 82 -19.51 1.63 -6.21
CA ALA A 82 -20.72 2.10 -6.90
C ALA A 82 -21.45 3.21 -6.11
N GLY A 83 -21.39 3.15 -4.77
CA GLY A 83 -21.93 4.16 -3.87
C GLY A 83 -21.32 5.56 -4.00
N ILE A 84 -20.11 5.70 -4.56
CA ILE A 84 -19.48 7.01 -4.78
C ILE A 84 -20.35 7.90 -5.70
N ARG A 85 -21.07 7.30 -6.65
CA ARG A 85 -21.94 8.04 -7.59
C ARG A 85 -23.21 8.61 -6.95
N LEU A 86 -23.57 8.17 -5.74
CA LEU A 86 -24.75 8.69 -5.05
C LEU A 86 -24.54 10.14 -4.58
N PHE A 87 -23.30 10.56 -4.38
CA PHE A 87 -22.97 11.88 -3.86
C PHE A 87 -22.64 12.87 -4.98
N ARG A 88 -23.34 14.01 -4.98
CA ARG A 88 -23.14 15.08 -5.98
C ARG A 88 -21.96 16.01 -5.65
N ASN A 89 -21.58 16.12 -4.39
CA ASN A 89 -20.46 16.96 -3.94
C ASN A 89 -19.13 16.18 -3.99
N THR A 90 -18.10 16.73 -4.63
CA THR A 90 -16.75 16.14 -4.72
C THR A 90 -16.10 15.91 -3.36
N THR A 91 -16.24 16.83 -2.41
CA THR A 91 -15.68 16.66 -1.06
C THR A 91 -16.35 15.50 -0.33
N LEU A 92 -17.67 15.32 -0.50
CA LEU A 92 -18.39 14.18 0.06
C LEU A 92 -17.97 12.86 -0.59
N ARG A 93 -17.68 12.86 -1.90
CA ARG A 93 -17.14 11.69 -2.59
C ARG A 93 -15.76 11.29 -2.05
N HIS A 94 -14.86 12.26 -1.83
CA HIS A 94 -13.57 11.98 -1.19
C HIS A 94 -13.73 11.48 0.24
N LEU A 95 -14.59 12.10 1.03
CA LEU A 95 -14.82 11.70 2.42
C LEU A 95 -15.43 10.29 2.49
N TYR A 96 -16.45 10.01 1.69
CA TYR A 96 -17.04 8.68 1.58
C TYR A 96 -15.98 7.65 1.19
N SER A 97 -15.15 7.96 0.18
CA SER A 97 -14.09 7.06 -0.27
C SER A 97 -13.01 6.82 0.79
N MET A 98 -12.65 7.86 1.54
CA MET A 98 -11.71 7.71 2.65
C MET A 98 -12.30 6.86 3.79
N VAL A 99 -13.51 7.17 4.24
CA VAL A 99 -14.14 6.52 5.40
C VAL A 99 -14.46 5.05 5.10
N THR A 100 -15.10 4.78 3.97
CA THR A 100 -15.46 3.40 3.61
C THR A 100 -14.23 2.58 3.22
N GLY A 101 -13.19 3.20 2.68
CA GLY A 101 -11.90 2.57 2.41
C GLY A 101 -11.17 2.18 3.69
N VAL A 102 -11.01 3.11 4.64
CA VAL A 102 -10.43 2.79 5.95
C VAL A 102 -11.21 1.68 6.65
N GLY A 103 -12.55 1.75 6.64
CA GLY A 103 -13.40 0.73 7.27
C GLY A 103 -13.23 -0.66 6.64
N ILE A 104 -13.19 -0.75 5.30
CA ILE A 104 -13.08 -2.04 4.61
C ILE A 104 -11.70 -2.68 4.75
N ILE A 105 -10.66 -1.88 4.92
CA ILE A 105 -9.28 -2.34 5.17
C ILE A 105 -9.12 -2.76 6.63
N TYR A 106 -9.73 -2.03 7.55
CA TYR A 106 -9.70 -2.34 8.98
C TYR A 106 -10.38 -3.68 9.29
N TYR A 107 -11.43 -4.04 8.55
CA TYR A 107 -12.18 -5.28 8.78
C TYR A 107 -11.31 -6.57 8.72
N PRO A 108 -10.55 -6.85 7.63
CA PRO A 108 -9.68 -8.01 7.58
C PRO A 108 -8.35 -7.85 8.33
N PHE A 109 -7.77 -6.65 8.40
CA PHE A 109 -6.39 -6.45 8.87
C PHE A 109 -6.27 -5.78 10.25
N GLY A 110 -7.37 -5.27 10.82
CA GLY A 110 -7.39 -4.61 12.11
C GLY A 110 -6.40 -3.43 12.21
N SER A 111 -5.63 -3.42 13.29
CA SER A 111 -4.60 -2.41 13.58
C SER A 111 -3.44 -2.38 12.59
N GLY A 112 -3.27 -3.39 11.73
CA GLY A 112 -2.21 -3.41 10.72
C GLY A 112 -2.25 -2.21 9.76
N ILE A 113 -3.41 -1.55 9.64
CA ILE A 113 -3.56 -0.29 8.89
C ILE A 113 -2.66 0.85 9.41
N ILE A 114 -2.24 0.79 10.68
CA ILE A 114 -1.42 1.83 11.32
C ILE A 114 -0.09 2.01 10.57
N HIS A 115 0.48 0.94 10.00
CA HIS A 115 1.71 0.99 9.21
C HIS A 115 1.61 1.89 7.96
N VAL A 116 0.41 2.14 7.45
CA VAL A 116 0.20 3.05 6.31
C VAL A 116 0.48 4.49 6.69
N PHE A 117 0.16 4.91 7.91
CA PHE A 117 0.21 6.32 8.28
C PHE A 117 1.64 6.90 8.30
N PRO A 118 2.67 6.24 8.87
CA PRO A 118 4.04 6.71 8.78
C PRO A 118 4.52 6.86 7.34
N MET A 119 4.20 5.90 6.47
CA MET A 119 4.54 5.95 5.04
C MET A 119 3.84 7.12 4.34
N ALA A 120 2.54 7.28 4.59
CA ALA A 120 1.72 8.35 4.02
C ALA A 120 2.23 9.72 4.47
N PHE A 121 2.59 9.86 5.74
CA PHE A 121 3.13 11.07 6.31
C PHE A 121 4.48 11.43 5.70
N ALA A 122 5.42 10.47 5.61
CA ALA A 122 6.72 10.69 5.00
C ALA A 122 6.62 11.12 3.52
N ALA A 123 5.75 10.45 2.75
CA ALA A 123 5.49 10.79 1.35
C ALA A 123 4.85 12.19 1.19
N TYR A 124 3.86 12.51 2.03
CA TYR A 124 3.21 13.82 1.99
C TYR A 124 4.17 14.95 2.37
N LEU A 125 5.05 14.71 3.34
CA LEU A 125 6.10 15.66 3.72
C LEU A 125 7.10 15.88 2.58
N ALA A 126 7.46 14.82 1.84
CA ALA A 126 8.31 14.93 0.65
C ALA A 126 7.65 15.79 -0.46
N LEU A 127 6.34 15.64 -0.68
CA LEU A 127 5.57 16.46 -1.62
C LEU A 127 5.56 17.95 -1.24
N LEU A 128 5.52 18.27 0.06
CA LEU A 128 5.46 19.64 0.56
C LEU A 128 6.84 20.32 0.59
N LEU A 129 7.85 19.67 1.18
CA LEU A 129 9.14 20.30 1.47
C LEU A 129 10.10 20.29 0.30
N ALA A 130 10.06 19.25 -0.53
CA ALA A 130 11.07 19.03 -1.56
C ALA A 130 10.44 18.50 -2.87
N PRO A 131 9.51 19.23 -3.49
CA PRO A 131 8.76 18.73 -4.64
C PRO A 131 9.65 18.36 -5.85
N ARG A 132 10.82 19.00 -6.01
CA ARG A 132 11.81 18.67 -7.06
C ARG A 132 12.54 17.34 -6.85
N ARG A 133 12.54 16.80 -5.63
CA ARG A 133 13.20 15.54 -5.26
C ARG A 133 12.23 14.59 -4.57
N ALA A 134 10.93 14.85 -4.64
CA ALA A 134 9.91 14.12 -3.89
C ALA A 134 9.94 12.63 -4.21
N GLY A 135 10.07 12.25 -5.49
CA GLY A 135 10.16 10.86 -5.91
C GLY A 135 11.37 10.14 -5.31
N ALA A 136 12.56 10.77 -5.35
CA ALA A 136 13.76 10.20 -4.75
C ALA A 136 13.66 10.06 -3.22
N ILE A 137 13.10 11.07 -2.54
CA ILE A 137 12.90 11.03 -1.08
C ILE A 137 11.89 9.94 -0.71
N ALA A 138 10.77 9.86 -1.42
CA ALA A 138 9.76 8.83 -1.19
C ALA A 138 10.34 7.43 -1.44
N TRP A 139 11.13 7.24 -2.50
CA TRP A 139 11.81 5.98 -2.75
C TRP A 139 12.79 5.63 -1.62
N CYS A 140 13.59 6.58 -1.14
CA CYS A 140 14.54 6.33 -0.04
C CYS A 140 13.90 6.19 1.35
N THR A 141 12.62 6.54 1.53
CA THR A 141 11.95 6.51 2.85
C THR A 141 10.85 5.44 2.91
N VAL A 142 9.93 5.46 1.94
CA VAL A 142 8.76 4.59 1.90
C VAL A 142 9.15 3.16 1.47
N PHE A 143 10.05 3.01 0.50
CA PHE A 143 10.44 1.69 0.00
C PHE A 143 11.24 0.86 1.03
N PRO A 144 12.26 1.41 1.74
CA PRO A 144 12.91 0.68 2.81
C PRO A 144 11.98 0.31 3.96
N TYR A 145 10.99 1.16 4.27
CA TYR A 145 10.00 0.85 5.30
C TYR A 145 9.11 -0.35 4.90
N LEU A 146 8.75 -0.48 3.63
CA LEU A 146 8.06 -1.68 3.11
C LEU A 146 8.93 -2.94 3.23
N ILE A 147 10.22 -2.85 2.87
CA ILE A 147 11.15 -3.98 3.00
C ILE A 147 11.25 -4.41 4.47
N TYR A 148 11.38 -3.44 5.36
CA TYR A 148 11.38 -3.68 6.80
C TYR A 148 10.09 -4.41 7.20
N LEU A 149 8.91 -3.87 6.89
CA LEU A 149 7.63 -4.50 7.23
C LEU A 149 7.52 -5.96 6.73
N HIS A 150 8.02 -6.22 5.51
CA HIS A 150 8.04 -7.57 4.93
C HIS A 150 8.92 -8.56 5.67
N VAL A 151 10.11 -8.14 6.07
CA VAL A 151 11.05 -8.99 6.81
C VAL A 151 10.51 -9.27 8.21
N VAL A 152 9.97 -8.22 8.84
CA VAL A 152 9.48 -8.24 10.22
C VAL A 152 8.24 -9.12 10.38
N ASN A 153 7.27 -8.98 9.49
CA ASN A 153 6.02 -9.74 9.56
C ASN A 153 6.16 -11.17 9.01
N ALA A 154 7.36 -11.54 8.55
CA ALA A 154 7.65 -12.80 7.88
C ALA A 154 6.54 -13.18 6.89
N SER A 155 6.09 -12.21 6.08
CA SER A 155 4.81 -12.29 5.33
C SER A 155 4.65 -13.58 4.53
N GLY A 156 5.76 -14.11 4.01
CA GLY A 156 5.76 -15.36 3.23
C GLY A 156 5.47 -16.62 4.05
N GLU A 157 5.73 -16.63 5.35
CA GLU A 157 5.40 -17.73 6.26
C GLU A 157 4.00 -17.55 6.86
N SER A 158 3.65 -16.32 7.25
CA SER A 158 2.32 -15.95 7.72
C SER A 158 1.24 -16.33 6.70
N TRP A 159 1.46 -16.03 5.41
CA TRP A 159 0.51 -16.39 4.36
C TRP A 159 0.30 -17.90 4.21
N LYS A 160 1.36 -18.71 4.36
CA LYS A 160 1.28 -20.19 4.27
C LYS A 160 0.51 -20.79 5.44
N THR A 161 0.56 -20.15 6.60
CA THR A 161 -0.18 -20.57 7.80
C THR A 161 -1.62 -20.07 7.81
N GLY A 162 -2.04 -19.32 6.78
CA GLY A 162 -3.40 -18.80 6.65
C GLY A 162 -3.64 -17.49 7.39
N ASN A 163 -2.61 -16.91 8.02
CA ASN A 163 -2.68 -15.58 8.59
C ASN A 163 -2.38 -14.54 7.51
N MET A 164 -3.28 -13.57 7.35
CA MET A 164 -3.05 -12.49 6.40
C MET A 164 -2.62 -11.23 7.12
N ASP A 165 -1.44 -10.77 6.77
CA ASP A 165 -0.88 -9.52 7.23
C ASP A 165 -1.24 -8.37 6.29
N PHE A 166 -1.18 -7.14 6.80
CA PHE A 166 -1.46 -5.94 5.99
C PHE A 166 -0.41 -5.69 4.90
N THR A 167 0.68 -6.47 4.86
CA THR A 167 1.83 -6.20 4.00
C THR A 167 1.49 -6.24 2.51
N GLY A 168 0.53 -7.06 2.07
CA GLY A 168 0.01 -7.01 0.70
C GLY A 168 -0.63 -5.66 0.34
N GLY A 169 -1.43 -5.09 1.25
CA GLY A 169 -1.98 -3.74 1.10
C GLY A 169 -0.91 -2.65 1.20
N ALA A 170 0.13 -2.86 2.02
CA ALA A 170 1.27 -1.96 2.12
C ALA A 170 2.06 -1.86 0.81
N MET A 171 2.23 -2.96 0.06
CA MET A 171 2.87 -2.93 -1.27
C MET A 171 2.15 -1.96 -2.20
N VAL A 172 0.82 -2.06 -2.30
CA VAL A 172 0.01 -1.19 -3.17
C VAL A 172 0.03 0.25 -2.66
N ALA A 173 0.01 0.45 -1.34
CA ALA A 173 0.16 1.78 -0.74
C ALA A 173 1.48 2.43 -1.16
N VAL A 174 2.61 1.70 -1.10
CA VAL A 174 3.93 2.22 -1.51
C VAL A 174 3.96 2.60 -2.99
N LEU A 175 3.38 1.78 -3.87
CA LEU A 175 3.27 2.12 -5.29
C LEU A 175 2.55 3.46 -5.50
N LYS A 176 1.45 3.67 -4.78
CA LYS A 176 0.68 4.92 -4.81
C LYS A 176 1.46 6.12 -4.28
N LEU A 177 2.13 5.94 -3.15
CA LEU A 177 2.89 7.00 -2.49
C LEU A 177 4.13 7.41 -3.30
N VAL A 178 4.86 6.46 -3.86
CA VAL A 178 6.02 6.76 -4.69
C VAL A 178 5.58 7.37 -6.03
N SER A 179 4.53 6.82 -6.66
CA SER A 179 4.03 7.33 -7.94
C SER A 179 3.61 8.80 -7.85
N ILE A 180 2.79 9.18 -6.84
CA ILE A 180 2.38 10.58 -6.68
C ILE A 180 3.57 11.53 -6.46
N CYS A 181 4.61 11.06 -5.75
CA CYS A 181 5.84 11.81 -5.53
C CYS A 181 6.68 11.97 -6.81
N VAL A 182 6.75 10.94 -7.65
CA VAL A 182 7.42 10.98 -8.95
C VAL A 182 6.66 11.87 -9.93
N CYS A 183 5.34 11.72 -10.05
CA CYS A 183 4.47 12.59 -10.85
C CYS A 183 4.60 14.06 -10.44
N ARG A 184 4.76 14.34 -9.14
CA ARG A 184 5.04 15.69 -8.64
C ARG A 184 6.42 16.16 -9.06
N GLN A 185 7.45 15.32 -8.92
CA GLN A 185 8.82 15.65 -9.31
C GLN A 185 8.94 15.95 -10.82
N ASP A 186 8.27 15.18 -11.67
CA ASP A 186 8.25 15.40 -13.13
C ASP A 186 7.58 16.73 -13.51
N SER A 187 6.64 17.23 -12.70
CA SER A 187 6.04 18.55 -12.91
C SER A 187 7.04 19.70 -12.79
N PHE A 188 8.17 19.52 -12.11
CA PHE A 188 9.23 20.53 -11.94
C PHE A 188 10.43 20.36 -12.87
N ARG A 189 10.40 19.41 -13.82
CA ARG A 189 11.44 19.31 -14.85
C ARG A 189 11.47 20.59 -15.68
N LYS A 190 12.70 21.08 -15.94
CA LYS A 190 12.95 22.34 -16.67
C LYS A 190 12.51 22.25 -18.13
N ASN A 191 12.81 21.12 -18.78
CA ASN A 191 12.42 20.86 -20.16
C ASN A 191 11.20 19.96 -20.15
N LYS A 192 10.07 20.48 -20.63
CA LYS A 192 8.83 19.69 -20.77
C LYS A 192 8.84 18.78 -21.99
N GLU A 193 9.68 19.10 -22.97
CA GLU A 193 9.90 18.30 -24.19
C GLU A 193 10.61 16.97 -23.89
N ASP A 194 11.33 16.88 -22.77
CA ASP A 194 12.02 15.66 -22.32
C ASP A 194 11.07 14.68 -21.59
N LEU A 195 9.78 15.00 -21.45
CA LEU A 195 8.78 14.15 -20.82
C LEU A 195 8.22 13.17 -21.85
N ASN A 196 8.18 11.88 -21.50
CA ASN A 196 7.41 10.91 -22.27
C ASN A 196 5.92 11.27 -22.25
N ALA A 197 5.15 10.88 -23.27
CA ALA A 197 3.73 11.16 -23.38
C ALA A 197 2.94 10.74 -22.12
N TYR A 198 3.26 9.58 -21.55
CA TYR A 198 2.69 9.11 -20.30
C TYR A 198 3.02 10.01 -19.11
N GLN A 199 4.28 10.47 -18.98
CA GLN A 199 4.68 11.37 -17.89
C GLN A 199 4.02 12.74 -18.02
N ALA A 200 3.88 13.25 -19.25
CA ALA A 200 3.21 14.50 -19.53
C ALA A 200 1.70 14.44 -19.18
N ALA A 201 1.05 13.30 -19.41
CA ALA A 201 -0.36 13.08 -19.08
C ALA A 201 -0.62 12.98 -17.56
N HIS A 202 0.30 12.37 -16.81
CA HIS A 202 0.13 12.11 -15.37
C HIS A 202 0.90 13.09 -14.46
N GLN A 203 1.46 14.17 -15.00
CA GLN A 203 2.21 15.15 -14.21
C GLN A 203 1.31 15.87 -13.21
N LEU A 204 1.81 16.05 -11.99
CA LEU A 204 1.04 16.66 -10.91
C LEU A 204 1.47 18.12 -10.67
N VAL A 205 0.73 19.07 -11.26
CA VAL A 205 1.08 20.51 -11.26
C VAL A 205 0.85 21.18 -9.90
N SER A 206 -0.13 20.73 -9.12
CA SER A 206 -0.42 21.23 -7.77
C SER A 206 -0.33 20.12 -6.73
N THR A 207 0.06 20.47 -5.51
CA THR A 207 0.07 19.51 -4.40
C THR A 207 -1.38 19.25 -3.96
N PRO A 208 -1.80 17.98 -3.81
CA PRO A 208 -3.15 17.65 -3.37
C PRO A 208 -3.39 18.07 -1.94
N THR A 209 -4.65 18.35 -1.63
CA THR A 209 -5.08 18.55 -0.25
C THR A 209 -4.91 17.25 0.54
N PRO A 210 -4.75 17.31 1.88
CA PRO A 210 -4.64 16.10 2.69
C PRO A 210 -5.83 15.15 2.53
N LEU A 211 -7.03 15.69 2.31
CA LEU A 211 -8.24 14.91 2.07
C LEU A 211 -8.17 14.17 0.73
N GLU A 212 -7.80 14.83 -0.36
CA GLU A 212 -7.62 14.18 -1.68
C GLU A 212 -6.52 13.11 -1.62
N PHE A 213 -5.43 13.39 -0.92
CA PHE A 213 -4.31 12.47 -0.75
C PHE A 213 -4.70 11.21 0.05
N LEU A 214 -5.34 11.38 1.20
CA LEU A 214 -5.81 10.25 2.02
C LEU A 214 -6.91 9.46 1.32
N SER A 215 -7.82 10.15 0.63
CA SER A 215 -8.87 9.51 -0.15
C SER A 215 -8.32 8.77 -1.37
N TYR A 216 -7.24 9.25 -1.98
CA TYR A 216 -6.50 8.50 -2.99
C TYR A 216 -5.86 7.27 -2.38
N LEU A 217 -5.14 7.41 -1.28
CA LEU A 217 -4.42 6.32 -0.62
C LEU A 217 -5.36 5.18 -0.20
N PHE A 218 -6.42 5.51 0.54
CA PHE A 218 -7.43 4.57 1.03
C PHE A 218 -8.57 4.31 0.04
N GLY A 219 -8.50 4.84 -1.19
CA GLY A 219 -9.56 4.74 -2.17
C GLY A 219 -10.08 3.31 -2.37
N LEU A 220 -11.42 3.19 -2.39
CA LEU A 220 -12.08 1.89 -2.40
C LEU A 220 -11.83 1.14 -3.69
N GLY A 221 -11.38 -0.10 -3.56
CA GLY A 221 -11.23 -1.06 -4.65
C GLY A 221 -9.79 -1.29 -5.08
N ASN A 222 -8.91 -0.29 -4.98
CA ASN A 222 -7.54 -0.39 -5.49
C ASN A 222 -6.53 -0.87 -4.44
N LEU A 223 -6.76 -0.67 -3.14
CA LEU A 223 -5.77 -1.04 -2.13
C LEU A 223 -5.71 -2.55 -1.82
N LEU A 224 -6.84 -3.25 -1.88
CA LEU A 224 -6.91 -4.67 -1.50
C LEU A 224 -6.46 -5.62 -2.64
N ALA A 225 -6.91 -5.37 -3.86
CA ALA A 225 -6.67 -6.27 -5.00
C ALA A 225 -6.92 -5.60 -6.37
N GLY A 226 -6.73 -4.29 -6.49
CA GLY A 226 -6.95 -3.58 -7.75
C GLY A 226 -5.65 -3.18 -8.43
N PRO A 227 -5.67 -2.94 -9.75
CA PRO A 227 -4.54 -2.34 -10.43
C PRO A 227 -4.24 -0.97 -9.81
N PHE A 228 -2.95 -0.66 -9.77
CA PHE A 228 -2.47 0.65 -9.36
C PHE A 228 -2.88 1.68 -10.43
N PHE A 229 -3.42 2.83 -10.00
CA PHE A 229 -3.75 3.97 -10.85
C PHE A 229 -3.04 5.22 -10.35
N GLU A 230 -2.69 6.12 -11.26
CA GLU A 230 -2.06 7.39 -10.93
C GLU A 230 -3.08 8.35 -10.28
N PHE A 231 -2.54 9.36 -9.59
CA PHE A 231 -3.38 10.33 -8.87
C PHE A 231 -4.28 11.16 -9.80
N SER A 232 -3.83 11.46 -11.02
CA SER A 232 -4.62 12.21 -12.01
C SER A 232 -5.87 11.45 -12.44
N GLU A 233 -5.74 10.15 -12.72
CA GLU A 233 -6.86 9.28 -13.08
C GLU A 233 -7.85 9.14 -11.92
N TYR A 234 -7.33 8.96 -10.70
CA TYR A 234 -8.15 8.93 -9.49
C TYR A 234 -8.96 10.23 -9.31
N LYS A 235 -8.32 11.39 -9.57
CA LYS A 235 -8.99 12.69 -9.48
C LYS A 235 -10.11 12.80 -10.51
N GLU A 236 -9.89 12.38 -11.74
CA GLU A 236 -10.93 12.33 -12.77
C GLU A 236 -12.09 11.41 -12.37
N PHE A 237 -11.78 10.24 -11.81
CA PHE A 237 -12.79 9.30 -11.32
C PHE A 237 -13.67 9.91 -10.22
N ILE A 238 -13.08 10.52 -9.19
CA ILE A 238 -13.84 11.14 -8.10
C ILE A 238 -14.62 12.36 -8.57
N GLU A 239 -14.08 13.15 -9.50
CA GLU A 239 -14.80 14.28 -10.08
C GLU A 239 -15.92 13.84 -11.03
N LEU A 240 -15.98 12.56 -11.41
CA LEU A 240 -16.83 12.00 -12.48
C LEU A 240 -16.59 12.71 -13.83
N LYS A 241 -15.31 12.88 -14.18
CA LYS A 241 -14.86 13.40 -15.47
C LYS A 241 -14.09 12.31 -16.23
N GLY A 242 -13.92 12.50 -17.55
CA GLY A 242 -13.13 11.61 -18.39
C GLY A 242 -13.79 10.26 -18.69
N ALA A 243 -12.99 9.32 -19.20
CA ALA A 243 -13.47 8.01 -19.67
C ALA A 243 -14.08 7.15 -18.54
N MET A 244 -13.60 7.31 -17.30
CA MET A 244 -14.07 6.55 -16.13
C MET A 244 -15.43 7.02 -15.57
N ALA A 245 -15.91 8.19 -15.99
CA ALA A 245 -17.26 8.67 -15.65
C ALA A 245 -18.36 7.87 -16.37
N CYS A 246 -18.05 7.30 -17.55
CA CYS A 246 -19.02 6.70 -18.46
C CYS A 246 -19.20 5.19 -18.23
N TRP A 247 -19.64 4.80 -17.04
CA TRP A 247 -20.09 3.43 -16.75
C TRP A 247 -21.63 3.41 -16.74
N PRO A 248 -22.33 2.55 -17.54
CA PRO A 248 -21.86 1.34 -18.21
C PRO A 248 -21.52 1.50 -19.72
N CYS A 249 -21.51 2.72 -20.28
CA CYS A 249 -21.28 2.92 -21.72
C CYS A 249 -19.78 2.92 -22.08
N TRP A 250 -19.15 1.76 -21.97
CA TRP A 250 -17.79 1.50 -22.45
C TRP A 250 -17.61 1.68 -23.97
N ARG A 251 -18.71 1.82 -24.74
CA ARG A 251 -18.66 1.95 -26.21
C ARG A 251 -18.40 3.37 -26.73
N ALA A 252 -18.56 4.42 -25.91
CA ALA A 252 -18.52 5.80 -26.41
C ALA A 252 -17.15 6.48 -26.29
N CYS A 253 -16.27 6.01 -25.40
CA CYS A 253 -14.91 6.54 -25.23
C CYS A 253 -13.90 5.56 -25.82
N GLY A 254 -13.82 5.52 -27.16
CA GLY A 254 -12.80 4.76 -27.87
C GLY A 254 -11.43 5.38 -27.66
N THR A 255 -10.69 4.92 -26.65
CA THR A 255 -9.20 5.01 -26.54
C THR A 255 -8.72 4.23 -25.32
N TRP A 256 -9.04 2.93 -25.26
CA TRP A 256 -8.19 1.97 -24.55
C TRP A 256 -7.31 1.29 -25.59
N ALA A 257 -6.32 2.03 -26.09
CA ALA A 257 -5.18 1.41 -26.75
C ALA A 257 -4.16 1.10 -25.66
N PHE A 258 -4.21 -0.14 -25.14
CA PHE A 258 -3.00 -0.77 -24.63
C PHE A 258 -2.10 -1.01 -25.85
N THR A 259 -1.28 -0.02 -26.16
CA THR A 259 -0.15 -0.10 -27.11
C THR A 259 1.04 0.59 -26.49
#